data_AF-A0A3C0IRP9-F1
#
_entry.id   AF-A0A3C0IRP9-F1
#
_cell.length_a   1.000
_cell.length_b   1.000
_cell.length_c   1.000
_cell.angle_alpha   90.00
_cell.angle_beta   90.00
_cell.angle_gamma   90.00
#
_symmetry.space_group_name_H-M   'P 1'
#
loop_
_entity.id
_entity.type
_entity.pdbx_description
1 polymer ?
#
loop_
_entity_poly.entity_id
_entity_poly.type
_entity_poly.pdbx_seq_one_letter_code
_entity_poly.pdbx_strand_id
1 'polypeptide(L)'
;NYRPGTDQCGSYSGENDCYNREHSIPQSWFNGNTSTPGPTTDYLHIFPTDGYVNGRRSNFPYGKVANASYTSLNGSKLGSSAVAGINGTVFEPLDSFKGDVARAFLYFVTMYQDNMTSWGNNTEAVPAFEPNSFPSVDVAYLQLMIQWHFLDPVSRKEIDRNNAAYQFQGNRNPYIDDPSLVTRVWNNTCPGLSSLVLPVQLQLFTGELKGNTIALQWFVQNEVNFSHYEVERSVNGTNFSSIGKVTAQQAKQYQFADDVVNYAGTRIFYRLKLVDKDGSFSYSKVFTLHLPRKGTLLLTPNPAHQQVAIQIAGITQAQATIYLFDVAGRKVLQQNTAIQNATTNIQIGHLQNGTYQMQVQL
;
A
#
# COMPACT_ATOMS: atom_id res chain seq x y z
N ASN A 1 4.03 -19.09 -18.39
CA ASN A 1 4.54 -19.39 -19.74
C ASN A 1 3.58 -20.32 -20.45
N TYR A 2 2.35 -19.89 -20.69
CA TYR A 2 1.34 -20.70 -21.37
C TYR A 2 0.87 -19.99 -22.63
N ARG A 3 0.63 -20.75 -23.69
CA ARG A 3 0.02 -20.29 -24.93
C ARG A 3 -1.47 -20.65 -24.93
N PRO A 4 -2.37 -19.66 -24.91
CA PRO A 4 -3.80 -19.90 -24.99
C PRO A 4 -4.16 -20.75 -26.21
N GLY A 5 -4.97 -21.80 -26.01
CA GLY A 5 -5.44 -22.69 -27.06
C GLY A 5 -4.54 -23.89 -27.39
N THR A 6 -3.28 -23.90 -26.93
CA THR A 6 -2.37 -25.05 -27.14
C THR A 6 -2.00 -25.75 -25.83
N ASP A 7 -1.80 -24.98 -24.75
CA ASP A 7 -1.29 -25.53 -23.49
C ASP A 7 -2.41 -25.80 -22.48
N GLN A 8 -3.63 -26.04 -22.96
CA GLN A 8 -4.78 -26.38 -22.12
C GLN A 8 -4.92 -27.89 -22.00
N CYS A 9 -4.96 -28.42 -20.77
CA CYS A 9 -5.09 -29.86 -20.56
C CYS A 9 -5.99 -30.24 -19.38
N GLY A 10 -6.46 -31.48 -19.38
CA GLY A 10 -7.25 -32.08 -18.29
C GLY A 10 -6.48 -33.08 -17.42
N SER A 11 -5.19 -33.31 -17.71
CA SER A 11 -4.35 -34.25 -16.96
C SER A 11 -2.94 -33.69 -16.86
N TYR A 12 -2.41 -33.62 -15.65
CA TYR A 12 -1.14 -32.97 -15.33
C TYR A 12 -0.37 -33.80 -14.30
N SER A 13 0.95 -33.88 -14.46
CA SER A 13 1.83 -34.70 -13.61
C SER A 13 2.63 -33.88 -12.58
N GLY A 14 2.73 -32.57 -12.80
CA GLY A 14 3.45 -31.61 -11.95
C GLY A 14 3.10 -30.16 -12.32
N GLU A 15 3.62 -29.19 -11.55
CA GLU A 15 3.48 -27.76 -11.88
C GLU A 15 4.24 -27.41 -13.17
N ASN A 16 3.75 -26.41 -13.90
CA ASN A 16 4.22 -25.94 -15.21
C ASN A 16 3.95 -26.88 -16.40
N ASP A 17 3.13 -27.91 -16.23
CA ASP A 17 2.80 -28.87 -17.30
C ASP A 17 1.82 -28.23 -18.32
N CYS A 18 0.72 -27.66 -17.82
CA CYS A 18 -0.31 -27.01 -18.64
C CYS A 18 -1.15 -26.04 -17.79
N TYR A 19 -1.97 -25.23 -18.44
CA TYR A 19 -3.00 -24.45 -17.74
C TYR A 19 -4.36 -25.13 -17.79
N ASN A 20 -5.20 -24.84 -16.79
CA ASN A 20 -6.60 -25.21 -16.77
C ASN A 20 -7.47 -23.99 -16.38
N ARG A 21 -8.77 -24.09 -16.66
CA ARG A 21 -9.77 -23.12 -16.19
C ARG A 21 -10.12 -23.47 -14.75
N GLU A 22 -9.89 -22.53 -13.87
CA GLU A 22 -10.24 -22.61 -12.47
C GLU A 22 -11.56 -21.91 -12.22
N HIS A 23 -12.52 -22.61 -11.64
CA HIS A 23 -13.74 -22.02 -11.10
C HIS A 23 -13.44 -21.57 -9.67
N SER A 24 -13.25 -20.26 -9.44
CA SER A 24 -12.88 -19.79 -8.09
C SER A 24 -13.96 -20.12 -7.07
N ILE A 25 -15.23 -20.15 -7.48
CA ILE A 25 -16.29 -20.84 -6.75
C ILE A 25 -16.43 -22.23 -7.39
N PRO A 26 -16.06 -23.33 -6.70
CA PRO A 26 -16.09 -24.67 -7.28
C PRO A 26 -17.48 -25.08 -7.77
N GLN A 27 -17.54 -25.80 -8.89
CA GLN A 27 -18.82 -26.26 -9.45
C GLN A 27 -19.64 -27.12 -8.49
N SER A 28 -18.97 -27.88 -7.62
CA SER A 28 -19.64 -28.69 -6.58
C SER A 28 -20.44 -27.82 -5.61
N TRP A 29 -20.05 -26.58 -5.36
CA TRP A 29 -20.71 -25.67 -4.40
C TRP A 29 -22.10 -25.23 -4.86
N PHE A 30 -22.33 -25.19 -6.17
CA PHE A 30 -23.63 -24.85 -6.76
C PHE A 30 -24.28 -26.06 -7.47
N ASN A 31 -24.12 -27.25 -6.86
CA ASN A 31 -24.73 -28.52 -7.29
C ASN A 31 -24.42 -28.91 -8.74
N GLY A 32 -23.27 -28.47 -9.28
CA GLY A 32 -22.92 -28.72 -10.67
C GLY A 32 -23.86 -28.06 -11.69
N ASN A 33 -24.46 -26.91 -11.34
CA ASN A 33 -25.34 -26.18 -12.25
C ASN A 33 -24.63 -25.76 -13.54
N THR A 34 -24.95 -26.45 -14.64
CA THR A 34 -24.36 -26.28 -15.98
C THR A 34 -25.20 -25.37 -16.90
N SER A 35 -26.12 -24.57 -16.35
CA SER A 35 -26.94 -23.63 -17.13
C SER A 35 -26.07 -22.66 -17.94
N THR A 36 -26.54 -22.28 -19.12
CA THR A 36 -25.86 -21.35 -20.02
C THR A 36 -26.84 -20.26 -20.51
N PRO A 37 -26.68 -18.99 -20.11
CA PRO A 37 -25.70 -18.49 -19.16
C PRO A 37 -26.00 -18.99 -17.73
N GLY A 38 -24.94 -19.19 -16.93
CA GLY A 38 -25.06 -19.63 -15.54
C GLY A 38 -23.70 -19.68 -14.84
N PRO A 39 -23.67 -20.12 -13.57
CA PRO A 39 -22.45 -20.05 -12.74
C PRO A 39 -21.30 -20.88 -13.30
N THR A 40 -21.54 -21.99 -14.00
CA THR A 40 -20.46 -22.78 -14.65
C THR A 40 -19.81 -22.06 -15.82
N THR A 41 -20.53 -21.18 -16.52
CA THR A 41 -20.04 -20.48 -17.72
C THR A 41 -19.68 -19.03 -17.46
N ASP A 42 -19.91 -18.52 -16.25
CA ASP A 42 -19.68 -17.12 -15.91
C ASP A 42 -18.19 -16.80 -15.84
N TYR A 43 -17.72 -16.08 -16.85
CA TYR A 43 -16.33 -15.69 -17.01
C TYR A 43 -15.81 -14.91 -15.81
N LEU A 44 -16.63 -14.15 -15.10
CA LEU A 44 -16.15 -13.18 -14.10
C LEU A 44 -15.53 -13.84 -12.85
N HIS A 45 -15.73 -15.14 -12.62
CA HIS A 45 -15.08 -15.92 -11.55
C HIS A 45 -14.22 -17.09 -12.06
N ILE A 46 -14.03 -17.21 -13.39
CA ILE A 46 -13.22 -18.28 -13.98
C ILE A 46 -11.83 -17.75 -14.36
N PHE A 47 -10.77 -18.32 -13.78
CA PHE A 47 -9.40 -17.87 -13.97
C PHE A 47 -8.54 -18.90 -14.69
N PRO A 48 -7.57 -18.50 -15.53
CA PRO A 48 -6.55 -19.41 -16.01
C PRO A 48 -5.53 -19.67 -14.89
N THR A 49 -5.28 -20.93 -14.57
CA THR A 49 -4.33 -21.34 -13.52
C THR A 49 -3.46 -22.48 -14.00
N ASP A 50 -2.34 -22.70 -13.31
CA ASP A 50 -1.58 -23.93 -13.45
C ASP A 50 -2.47 -25.15 -13.14
N GLY A 51 -2.48 -26.13 -14.05
CA GLY A 51 -3.35 -27.30 -13.93
C GLY A 51 -3.11 -28.11 -12.66
N TYR A 52 -1.84 -28.30 -12.28
CA TYR A 52 -1.49 -29.05 -11.08
C TYR A 52 -1.87 -28.31 -9.80
N VAL A 53 -1.61 -27.00 -9.74
CA VAL A 53 -2.04 -26.17 -8.60
C VAL A 53 -3.56 -26.16 -8.47
N ASN A 54 -4.29 -26.08 -9.58
CA ASN A 54 -5.75 -26.21 -9.62
C ASN A 54 -6.19 -27.58 -9.05
N GLY A 55 -5.57 -28.68 -9.50
CA GLY A 55 -5.84 -30.02 -8.97
C GLY A 55 -5.56 -30.14 -7.47
N ARG A 56 -4.53 -29.46 -6.95
CA ARG A 56 -4.24 -29.39 -5.51
C ARG A 56 -5.29 -28.57 -4.75
N ARG A 57 -5.80 -27.49 -5.34
CA ARG A 57 -6.86 -26.66 -4.75
C ARG A 57 -8.17 -27.42 -4.63
N SER A 58 -8.51 -28.29 -5.59
CA SER A 58 -9.75 -29.09 -5.57
C SER A 58 -11.01 -28.19 -5.41
N ASN A 59 -11.88 -28.50 -4.46
CA ASN A 59 -13.05 -27.73 -4.05
C ASN A 59 -12.86 -27.03 -2.70
N PHE A 60 -11.62 -26.91 -2.20
CA PHE A 60 -11.38 -26.32 -0.90
C PHE A 60 -11.68 -24.82 -0.89
N PRO A 61 -12.26 -24.31 0.21
CA PRO A 61 -12.49 -22.87 0.38
C PRO A 61 -11.16 -22.11 0.45
N TYR A 62 -11.21 -20.82 0.12
CA TYR A 62 -10.04 -19.97 0.30
C TYR A 62 -9.85 -19.61 1.77
N GLY A 63 -8.60 -19.47 2.20
CA GLY A 63 -8.27 -19.14 3.59
C GLY A 63 -6.81 -18.75 3.75
N LYS A 64 -6.42 -18.33 4.96
CA LYS A 64 -5.01 -18.27 5.36
C LYS A 64 -4.59 -19.63 5.91
N VAL A 65 -3.43 -20.14 5.53
CA VAL A 65 -2.95 -21.46 5.95
C VAL A 65 -2.08 -21.33 7.20
N ALA A 66 -2.44 -22.04 8.28
CA ALA A 66 -1.64 -22.15 9.50
C ALA A 66 -0.51 -23.16 9.33
N ASN A 67 -0.85 -24.38 8.91
CA ASN A 67 0.09 -25.47 8.68
C ASN A 67 -0.09 -26.00 7.26
N ALA A 68 0.91 -25.80 6.40
CA ALA A 68 0.84 -26.20 5.01
C ALA A 68 1.08 -27.70 4.85
N SER A 69 0.15 -28.40 4.20
CA SER A 69 0.32 -29.76 3.69
C SER A 69 0.91 -29.76 2.28
N TYR A 70 0.78 -28.66 1.55
CA TYR A 70 1.38 -28.43 0.24
C TYR A 70 1.71 -26.95 0.07
N THR A 71 2.81 -26.66 -0.64
CA THR A 71 3.18 -25.31 -1.09
C THR A 71 3.63 -25.41 -2.54
N SER A 72 2.98 -24.65 -3.40
CA SER A 72 3.34 -24.55 -4.83
C SER A 72 4.67 -23.83 -5.03
N LEU A 73 5.27 -23.99 -6.21
CA LEU A 73 6.55 -23.36 -6.57
C LEU A 73 6.52 -21.84 -6.47
N ASN A 74 5.35 -21.22 -6.68
CA ASN A 74 5.20 -19.77 -6.60
C ASN A 74 4.77 -19.27 -5.22
N GLY A 75 4.39 -20.18 -4.29
CA GLY A 75 4.10 -19.85 -2.89
C GLY A 75 2.63 -19.93 -2.46
N SER A 76 1.70 -20.30 -3.34
CA SER A 76 0.33 -20.66 -2.91
C SER A 76 0.36 -21.91 -2.03
N LYS A 77 -0.52 -22.01 -1.04
CA LYS A 77 -0.48 -23.07 -0.02
C LYS A 77 -1.81 -23.80 0.09
N LEU A 78 -1.76 -25.06 0.49
CA LEU A 78 -2.90 -25.83 0.95
C LEU A 78 -2.60 -26.31 2.37
N GLY A 79 -3.57 -26.24 3.28
CA GLY A 79 -3.36 -26.69 4.65
C GLY A 79 -4.49 -26.36 5.60
N SER A 80 -4.24 -26.52 6.91
CA SER A 80 -5.24 -26.20 7.94
C SER A 80 -5.48 -24.69 8.02
N SER A 81 -6.75 -24.28 8.18
CA SER A 81 -7.12 -22.87 8.33
C SER A 81 -6.46 -22.19 9.54
N ALA A 82 -6.01 -20.95 9.34
CA ALA A 82 -5.58 -20.00 10.37
C ALA A 82 -6.65 -18.94 10.70
N VAL A 83 -7.80 -18.99 10.03
CA VAL A 83 -8.84 -17.95 10.13
C VAL A 83 -9.90 -18.39 11.12
N ALA A 84 -10.11 -17.62 12.19
CA ALA A 84 -11.17 -17.89 13.14
C ALA A 84 -12.54 -17.91 12.44
N GLY A 85 -13.37 -18.93 12.72
CA GLY A 85 -14.66 -19.14 12.06
C GLY A 85 -14.59 -20.00 10.79
N ILE A 86 -13.43 -20.09 10.13
CA ILE A 86 -13.23 -20.96 8.97
C ILE A 86 -12.45 -22.20 9.42
N ASN A 87 -13.10 -23.36 9.40
CA ASN A 87 -12.50 -24.62 9.86
C ASN A 87 -12.09 -25.53 8.69
N GLY A 88 -11.22 -26.50 8.97
CA GLY A 88 -10.81 -27.52 8.01
C GLY A 88 -9.66 -27.11 7.09
N THR A 89 -9.60 -27.74 5.92
CA THR A 89 -8.56 -27.51 4.92
C THR A 89 -8.94 -26.33 4.02
N VAL A 90 -8.02 -25.39 3.85
CA VAL A 90 -8.18 -24.19 3.02
C VAL A 90 -7.04 -24.05 2.02
N PHE A 91 -7.29 -23.33 0.94
CA PHE A 91 -6.28 -22.93 -0.03
C PHE A 91 -5.95 -21.43 0.12
N GLU A 92 -4.67 -21.11 0.26
CA GLU A 92 -4.18 -19.72 0.32
C GLU A 92 -3.50 -19.36 -1.01
N PRO A 93 -4.11 -18.48 -1.82
CA PRO A 93 -3.45 -17.96 -3.02
C PRO A 93 -2.36 -16.97 -2.65
N LEU A 94 -1.51 -16.62 -3.62
CA LEU A 94 -0.53 -15.54 -3.47
C LEU A 94 -1.20 -14.22 -3.10
N ASP A 95 -0.47 -13.39 -2.34
CA ASP A 95 -0.96 -12.09 -1.88
C ASP A 95 -1.48 -11.20 -3.02
N SER A 96 -0.85 -11.26 -4.20
CA SER A 96 -1.21 -10.50 -5.41
C SER A 96 -2.43 -11.02 -6.19
N PHE A 97 -3.12 -12.04 -5.66
CA PHE A 97 -4.36 -12.59 -6.21
C PHE A 97 -5.48 -12.65 -5.17
N LYS A 98 -5.21 -12.30 -3.90
CA LYS A 98 -6.21 -12.37 -2.83
C LYS A 98 -7.38 -11.42 -3.11
N GLY A 99 -7.10 -10.25 -3.67
CA GLY A 99 -8.08 -9.25 -4.06
C GLY A 99 -8.91 -9.66 -5.26
N ASP A 100 -8.29 -10.26 -6.27
CA ASP A 100 -8.97 -10.82 -7.45
C ASP A 100 -10.02 -11.86 -7.03
N VAL A 101 -9.60 -12.81 -6.20
CA VAL A 101 -10.45 -13.89 -5.66
C VAL A 101 -11.57 -13.31 -4.81
N ALA A 102 -11.26 -12.35 -3.94
CA ALA A 102 -12.25 -11.67 -3.11
C ALA A 102 -13.32 -10.98 -3.96
N ARG A 103 -12.93 -10.16 -4.94
CA ARG A 103 -13.88 -9.45 -5.80
C ARG A 103 -14.70 -10.39 -6.68
N ALA A 104 -14.13 -11.50 -7.15
CA ALA A 104 -14.88 -12.54 -7.86
C ALA A 104 -15.92 -13.20 -6.95
N PHE A 105 -15.58 -13.50 -5.70
CA PHE A 105 -16.51 -14.04 -4.71
C PHE A 105 -17.64 -13.05 -4.39
N LEU A 106 -17.33 -11.80 -4.07
CA LEU A 106 -18.34 -10.78 -3.76
C LEU A 106 -19.29 -10.56 -4.94
N TYR A 107 -18.77 -10.53 -6.17
CA TYR A 107 -19.58 -10.50 -7.39
C TYR A 107 -20.49 -11.72 -7.50
N PHE A 108 -19.94 -12.93 -7.31
CA PHE A 108 -20.70 -14.17 -7.44
C PHE A 108 -21.88 -14.18 -6.47
N VAL A 109 -21.65 -13.81 -5.21
CA VAL A 109 -22.71 -13.72 -4.21
C VAL A 109 -23.77 -12.70 -4.62
N THR A 110 -23.37 -11.50 -5.06
CA THR A 110 -24.32 -10.47 -5.50
C THR A 110 -25.16 -10.91 -6.70
N MET A 111 -24.56 -11.63 -7.65
CA MET A 111 -25.25 -12.05 -8.87
C MET A 111 -26.16 -13.25 -8.68
N TYR A 112 -25.76 -14.21 -7.84
CA TYR A 112 -26.45 -15.49 -7.69
C TYR A 112 -27.17 -15.65 -6.36
N GLN A 113 -27.32 -14.57 -5.59
CA GLN A 113 -27.88 -14.57 -4.24
C GLN A 113 -29.18 -15.40 -4.13
N ASP A 114 -30.12 -15.20 -5.07
CA ASP A 114 -31.42 -15.89 -5.05
C ASP A 114 -31.28 -17.41 -5.22
N ASN A 115 -30.26 -17.86 -5.95
CA ASN A 115 -29.99 -19.28 -6.16
C ASN A 115 -29.26 -19.93 -4.98
N MET A 116 -28.49 -19.14 -4.22
CA MET A 116 -27.61 -19.64 -3.16
C MET A 116 -28.35 -20.30 -1.99
N THR A 117 -29.64 -19.99 -1.81
CA THR A 117 -30.52 -20.65 -0.83
C THR A 117 -30.61 -22.17 -1.02
N SER A 118 -30.38 -22.65 -2.25
CA SER A 118 -30.42 -24.06 -2.63
C SER A 118 -29.03 -24.69 -2.83
N TRP A 119 -27.96 -23.92 -2.64
CA TRP A 119 -26.57 -24.30 -2.86
C TRP A 119 -25.86 -24.52 -1.52
N GLY A 120 -24.62 -25.02 -1.55
CA GLY A 120 -23.83 -25.20 -0.33
C GLY A 120 -24.14 -26.46 0.48
N ASN A 121 -24.86 -27.44 -0.09
CA ASN A 121 -25.18 -28.71 0.57
C ASN A 121 -24.01 -29.72 0.64
N ASN A 122 -22.76 -29.27 0.43
CA ASN A 122 -21.56 -30.10 0.55
C ASN A 122 -20.60 -29.53 1.61
N THR A 123 -19.82 -30.40 2.23
CA THR A 123 -18.99 -30.09 3.40
C THR A 123 -17.95 -28.99 3.13
N GLU A 124 -17.44 -28.87 1.91
CA GLU A 124 -16.41 -27.89 1.54
C GLU A 124 -16.96 -26.50 1.22
N ALA A 125 -18.25 -26.40 0.89
CA ALA A 125 -18.93 -25.13 0.68
C ALA A 125 -19.41 -24.49 2.00
N VAL A 126 -19.66 -25.30 3.05
CA VAL A 126 -20.13 -24.84 4.36
C VAL A 126 -19.26 -23.72 4.97
N PRO A 127 -17.92 -23.74 4.86
CA PRO A 127 -17.10 -22.66 5.39
C PRO A 127 -17.24 -21.33 4.64
N ALA A 128 -17.95 -21.28 3.51
CA ALA A 128 -18.14 -20.08 2.69
C ALA A 128 -19.60 -19.69 2.51
N PHE A 129 -20.53 -20.64 2.44
CA PHE A 129 -21.95 -20.41 2.25
C PHE A 129 -22.76 -20.76 3.50
N GLU A 130 -23.76 -19.95 3.79
CA GLU A 130 -24.70 -20.20 4.88
C GLU A 130 -26.14 -20.20 4.32
N PRO A 131 -26.68 -21.36 3.91
CA PRO A 131 -28.00 -21.42 3.30
C PRO A 131 -29.09 -20.87 4.22
N ASN A 132 -30.10 -20.22 3.64
CA ASN A 132 -31.25 -19.63 4.35
C ASN A 132 -30.90 -18.50 5.34
N SER A 133 -29.68 -17.96 5.30
CA SER A 133 -29.35 -16.67 5.90
C SER A 133 -29.31 -15.59 4.83
N PHE A 134 -29.48 -14.32 5.19
CA PHE A 134 -29.08 -13.19 4.35
C PHE A 134 -27.70 -12.73 4.83
N PRO A 135 -26.65 -12.65 3.97
CA PRO A 135 -26.65 -12.72 2.51
C PRO A 135 -26.35 -14.11 1.90
N SER A 136 -26.64 -15.19 2.63
CA SER A 136 -26.37 -16.60 2.25
C SER A 136 -24.89 -16.97 2.21
N VAL A 137 -24.08 -16.26 2.99
CA VAL A 137 -22.62 -16.40 3.06
C VAL A 137 -22.21 -16.51 4.52
N ASP A 138 -21.27 -17.40 4.82
CA ASP A 138 -20.67 -17.47 6.15
C ASP A 138 -20.00 -16.13 6.47
N VAL A 139 -20.33 -15.58 7.64
CA VAL A 139 -19.88 -14.25 8.03
C VAL A 139 -18.36 -14.19 8.06
N ALA A 140 -17.67 -15.16 8.68
CA ALA A 140 -16.20 -15.14 8.81
C ALA A 140 -15.51 -15.21 7.44
N TYR A 141 -16.07 -15.99 6.51
CA TYR A 141 -15.62 -16.03 5.13
C TYR A 141 -15.83 -14.69 4.41
N LEU A 142 -17.00 -14.07 4.58
CA LEU A 142 -17.27 -12.74 4.04
C LEU A 142 -16.29 -11.70 4.58
N GLN A 143 -15.98 -11.75 5.89
CA GLN A 143 -14.98 -10.89 6.53
C GLN A 143 -13.60 -11.06 5.88
N LEU A 144 -13.19 -12.31 5.63
CA LEU A 144 -11.93 -12.61 4.97
C LEU A 144 -11.88 -12.04 3.54
N MET A 145 -12.94 -12.23 2.75
CA MET A 145 -13.00 -11.71 1.38
C MET A 145 -12.95 -10.18 1.38
N ILE A 146 -13.68 -9.51 2.26
CA ILE A 146 -13.62 -8.05 2.39
C ILE A 146 -12.22 -7.59 2.82
N GLN A 147 -11.57 -8.29 3.76
CA GLN A 147 -10.20 -7.98 4.16
C GLN A 147 -9.23 -8.11 2.99
N TRP A 148 -9.31 -9.20 2.22
CA TRP A 148 -8.47 -9.43 1.05
C TRP A 148 -8.70 -8.41 -0.06
N HIS A 149 -9.94 -7.99 -0.28
CA HIS A 149 -10.26 -6.90 -1.20
C HIS A 149 -9.49 -5.60 -0.88
N PHE A 150 -9.34 -5.26 0.41
CA PHE A 150 -8.60 -4.05 0.82
C PHE A 150 -7.08 -4.24 0.84
N LEU A 151 -6.60 -5.43 1.20
CA LEU A 151 -5.16 -5.73 1.24
C LEU A 151 -4.55 -5.86 -0.17
N ASP A 152 -5.34 -6.24 -1.17
CA ASP A 152 -4.91 -6.37 -2.57
C ASP A 152 -5.86 -5.56 -3.49
N PRO A 153 -5.58 -4.26 -3.69
CA PRO A 153 -6.40 -3.36 -4.49
C PRO A 153 -6.52 -3.79 -5.96
N VAL A 154 -7.55 -3.28 -6.64
CA VAL A 154 -7.77 -3.57 -8.07
C VAL A 154 -6.51 -3.28 -8.90
N SER A 155 -6.06 -4.31 -9.60
CA SER A 155 -4.89 -4.26 -10.47
C SER A 155 -5.27 -3.94 -11.92
N ARG A 156 -4.29 -3.49 -12.72
CA ARG A 156 -4.52 -3.28 -14.16
C ARG A 156 -4.96 -4.55 -14.88
N LYS A 157 -4.40 -5.70 -14.48
CA LYS A 157 -4.76 -7.04 -14.95
C LYS A 157 -6.25 -7.32 -14.80
N GLU A 158 -6.83 -6.98 -13.66
CA GLU A 158 -8.26 -7.16 -13.42
C GLU A 158 -9.13 -6.22 -14.25
N ILE A 159 -8.73 -4.96 -14.39
CA ILE A 159 -9.44 -3.99 -15.23
C ILE A 159 -9.49 -4.47 -16.68
N ASP A 160 -8.35 -4.89 -17.23
CA ASP A 160 -8.26 -5.39 -18.60
C ASP A 160 -9.10 -6.66 -18.78
N ARG A 161 -9.08 -7.58 -17.81
CA ARG A 161 -9.93 -8.78 -17.81
C ARG A 161 -11.42 -8.43 -17.72
N ASN A 162 -11.83 -7.47 -16.88
CA ASN A 162 -13.23 -7.06 -16.74
C ASN A 162 -13.76 -6.38 -18.00
N ASN A 163 -12.92 -5.58 -18.68
CA ASN A 163 -13.24 -5.01 -19.99
C ASN A 163 -13.41 -6.09 -21.07
N ALA A 164 -12.51 -7.09 -21.11
CA ALA A 164 -12.61 -8.20 -22.06
C ALA A 164 -13.84 -9.09 -21.77
N ALA A 165 -14.13 -9.34 -20.48
CA ALA A 165 -15.32 -10.05 -20.04
C ALA A 165 -16.60 -9.36 -20.53
N TYR A 166 -16.68 -8.02 -20.43
CA TYR A 166 -17.82 -7.26 -20.90
C TYR A 166 -18.07 -7.44 -22.40
N GLN A 167 -17.01 -7.39 -23.21
CA GLN A 167 -17.12 -7.57 -24.66
C GLN A 167 -17.63 -8.97 -25.05
N PHE A 168 -17.34 -9.98 -24.22
CA PHE A 168 -17.70 -11.37 -24.49
C PHE A 168 -19.05 -11.78 -23.86
N GLN A 169 -19.27 -11.48 -22.59
CA GLN A 169 -20.41 -11.93 -21.79
C GLN A 169 -21.52 -10.88 -21.66
N GLY A 170 -21.22 -9.60 -21.89
CA GLY A 170 -22.20 -8.50 -21.82
C GLY A 170 -22.47 -7.95 -20.41
N ASN A 171 -21.84 -8.49 -19.36
CA ASN A 171 -21.88 -7.96 -17.99
C ASN A 171 -20.48 -7.80 -17.40
N ARG A 172 -20.39 -7.14 -16.24
CA ARG A 172 -19.12 -6.76 -15.58
C ARG A 172 -19.17 -7.11 -14.11
N ASN A 173 -18.00 -7.28 -13.50
CA ASN A 173 -17.87 -7.27 -12.06
C ASN A 173 -17.83 -5.81 -11.56
N PRO A 174 -18.89 -5.32 -10.89
CA PRO A 174 -18.97 -3.92 -10.48
C PRO A 174 -17.97 -3.58 -9.38
N TYR A 175 -17.51 -4.55 -8.58
CA TYR A 175 -16.50 -4.35 -7.55
C TYR A 175 -15.09 -4.13 -8.10
N ILE A 176 -14.86 -4.45 -9.39
CA ILE A 176 -13.64 -4.09 -10.11
C ILE A 176 -13.76 -2.66 -10.68
N ASP A 177 -14.94 -2.29 -11.20
CA ASP A 177 -15.17 -0.97 -11.79
C ASP A 177 -15.27 0.14 -10.74
N ASP A 178 -15.89 -0.14 -9.60
CA ASP A 178 -15.97 0.73 -8.43
C ASP A 178 -15.69 -0.08 -7.15
N PRO A 179 -14.42 -0.14 -6.69
CA PRO A 179 -14.03 -0.83 -5.46
C PRO A 179 -14.76 -0.31 -4.21
N SER A 180 -15.23 0.94 -4.22
CA SER A 180 -15.97 1.50 -3.09
C SER A 180 -17.34 0.84 -2.89
N LEU A 181 -17.86 0.11 -3.89
CA LEU A 181 -19.09 -0.66 -3.73
C LEU A 181 -18.98 -1.72 -2.64
N VAL A 182 -17.77 -2.23 -2.35
CA VAL A 182 -17.61 -3.21 -1.27
C VAL A 182 -18.04 -2.61 0.07
N THR A 183 -17.64 -1.38 0.38
CA THR A 183 -18.04 -0.72 1.64
C THR A 183 -19.48 -0.23 1.64
N ARG A 184 -20.10 -0.07 0.46
CA ARG A 184 -21.50 0.35 0.34
C ARG A 184 -22.46 -0.82 0.48
N VAL A 185 -22.14 -1.96 -0.16
CA VAL A 185 -22.95 -3.18 -0.14
C VAL A 185 -22.71 -3.96 1.16
N TRP A 186 -21.45 -4.18 1.54
CA TRP A 186 -21.06 -5.03 2.67
C TRP A 186 -20.68 -4.21 3.90
N ASN A 187 -21.61 -3.37 4.35
CA ASN A 187 -21.43 -2.47 5.47
C ASN A 187 -21.93 -3.07 6.80
N ASN A 188 -21.91 -2.27 7.87
CA ASN A 188 -22.33 -2.68 9.21
C ASN A 188 -23.83 -3.03 9.36
N THR A 189 -24.65 -2.79 8.34
CA THR A 189 -26.05 -3.22 8.27
C THR A 189 -26.19 -4.67 7.79
N CYS A 190 -25.16 -5.27 7.19
CA CYS A 190 -25.15 -6.69 6.87
C CYS A 190 -25.06 -7.51 8.17
N PRO A 191 -25.95 -8.51 8.36
CA PRO A 191 -25.90 -9.39 9.52
C PRO A 191 -24.50 -10.00 9.73
N GLY A 192 -24.00 -9.95 10.97
CA GLY A 192 -22.68 -10.48 11.32
C GLY A 192 -21.47 -9.60 10.98
N LEU A 193 -21.64 -8.52 10.20
CA LEU A 193 -20.55 -7.58 9.87
C LEU A 193 -20.45 -6.37 10.82
N SER A 194 -21.26 -6.33 11.88
CA SER A 194 -21.24 -5.25 12.88
C SER A 194 -19.92 -5.13 13.65
N SER A 195 -19.10 -6.19 13.65
CA SER A 195 -17.77 -6.24 14.28
C SER A 195 -16.59 -6.21 13.29
N LEU A 196 -16.85 -6.05 11.98
CA LEU A 196 -15.81 -6.12 10.97
C LEU A 196 -14.77 -4.99 11.16
N VAL A 197 -13.50 -5.37 11.37
CA VAL A 197 -12.36 -4.46 11.33
C VAL A 197 -12.00 -4.26 9.86
N LEU A 198 -12.46 -3.14 9.30
CA LEU A 198 -12.04 -2.72 7.96
C LEU A 198 -10.70 -2.00 8.08
N PRO A 199 -9.69 -2.33 7.26
CA PRO A 199 -8.46 -1.54 7.21
C PRO A 199 -8.82 -0.07 6.95
N VAL A 200 -8.29 0.82 7.78
CA VAL A 200 -8.47 2.26 7.61
C VAL A 200 -8.05 2.67 6.19
N GLN A 201 -8.97 3.30 5.47
CA GLN A 201 -8.68 3.82 4.13
C GLN A 201 -8.05 5.21 4.24
N LEU A 202 -6.72 5.23 4.19
CA LEU A 202 -5.92 6.45 4.09
C LEU A 202 -6.02 7.02 2.66
N GLN A 203 -6.61 8.21 2.52
CA GLN A 203 -6.72 8.88 1.21
C GLN A 203 -5.39 9.51 0.80
N LEU A 204 -4.80 10.28 1.71
CA LEU A 204 -3.59 11.05 1.46
C LEU A 204 -2.81 11.20 2.76
N PHE A 205 -1.49 11.04 2.68
CA PHE A 205 -0.54 11.44 3.71
C PHE A 205 0.51 12.33 3.06
N THR A 206 0.67 13.54 3.60
CA THR A 206 1.55 14.57 3.05
C THR A 206 2.10 15.45 4.16
N GLY A 207 3.02 16.34 3.84
CA GLY A 207 3.56 17.31 4.78
C GLY A 207 4.27 18.47 4.10
N GLU A 208 4.36 19.57 4.83
CA GLU A 208 4.96 20.82 4.37
C GLU A 208 5.95 21.35 5.42
N LEU A 209 7.10 21.87 4.99
CA LEU A 209 8.05 22.54 5.87
C LEU A 209 7.56 23.97 6.20
N LYS A 210 7.32 24.24 7.48
CA LYS A 210 6.97 25.56 8.03
C LYS A 210 8.00 25.96 9.06
N GLY A 211 8.94 26.83 8.66
CA GLY A 211 10.07 27.21 9.52
C GLY A 211 11.04 26.04 9.73
N ASN A 212 11.15 25.56 10.97
CA ASN A 212 11.96 24.39 11.34
C ASN A 212 11.10 23.14 11.61
N THR A 213 9.81 23.19 11.31
CA THR A 213 8.87 22.12 11.61
C THR A 213 8.25 21.60 10.33
N ILE A 214 8.17 20.28 10.17
CA ILE A 214 7.35 19.67 9.13
C ILE A 214 5.95 19.47 9.70
N ALA A 215 4.98 20.16 9.13
CA ALA A 215 3.56 19.99 9.42
C ALA A 215 3.04 18.83 8.56
N LEU A 216 2.93 17.66 9.16
CA LEU A 216 2.36 16.46 8.56
C LEU A 216 0.83 16.52 8.67
N GLN A 217 0.15 16.04 7.64
CA GLN A 217 -1.30 15.88 7.65
C GLN A 217 -1.74 14.66 6.84
N TRP A 218 -2.81 14.04 7.30
CA TRP A 218 -3.46 12.96 6.55
C TRP A 218 -4.97 13.03 6.61
N PHE A 219 -5.57 12.46 5.58
CA PHE A 219 -7.01 12.38 5.38
C PHE A 219 -7.43 10.92 5.33
N VAL A 220 -8.50 10.61 6.03
CA VAL A 220 -9.04 9.25 6.18
C VAL A 220 -10.49 9.21 5.76
N GLN A 221 -10.87 8.14 5.07
CA GLN A 221 -12.27 7.88 4.73
C GLN A 221 -13.03 7.40 5.96
N ASN A 222 -12.56 6.27 6.53
CA ASN A 222 -13.22 5.53 7.60
C ASN A 222 -12.20 5.00 8.61
N GLU A 223 -12.51 5.07 9.90
CA GLU A 223 -11.70 4.56 11.02
C GLU A 223 -12.49 3.52 11.83
N VAL A 224 -12.79 2.36 11.22
CA VAL A 224 -13.57 1.31 11.88
C VAL A 224 -12.65 0.39 12.67
N ASN A 225 -12.90 0.22 13.98
CA ASN A 225 -12.06 -0.61 14.87
C ASN A 225 -10.56 -0.26 14.85
N PHE A 226 -10.26 0.97 14.46
CA PHE A 226 -8.92 1.52 14.37
C PHE A 226 -8.46 2.05 15.73
N SER A 227 -7.18 1.89 16.06
CA SER A 227 -6.62 2.32 17.35
C SER A 227 -5.91 3.67 17.23
N HIS A 228 -4.84 3.72 16.42
CA HIS A 228 -3.99 4.90 16.33
C HIS A 228 -3.05 4.84 15.12
N TYR A 229 -2.54 6.00 14.76
CA TYR A 229 -1.45 6.16 13.83
C TYR A 229 -0.13 6.24 14.61
N GLU A 230 0.88 5.48 14.21
CA GLU A 230 2.27 5.78 14.57
C GLU A 230 2.91 6.52 13.40
N VAL A 231 3.45 7.71 13.68
CA VAL A 231 4.17 8.52 12.70
C VAL A 231 5.61 8.06 12.71
N GLU A 232 6.12 7.58 11.58
CA GLU A 232 7.48 7.09 11.45
C GLU A 232 8.31 7.97 10.51
N ARG A 233 9.56 8.23 10.90
CA ARG A 233 10.54 9.01 10.15
C ARG A 233 11.76 8.17 9.81
N SER A 234 12.35 8.44 8.65
CA SER A 234 13.66 7.93 8.24
C SER A 234 14.50 9.02 7.58
N VAL A 235 15.83 8.96 7.74
CA VAL A 235 16.82 9.81 7.04
C VAL A 235 17.56 9.06 5.93
N ASN A 236 17.36 7.74 5.82
CA ASN A 236 17.99 6.90 4.79
C ASN A 236 16.98 6.18 3.88
N GLY A 237 15.69 6.27 4.20
CA GLY A 237 14.60 5.67 3.42
C GLY A 237 14.36 4.18 3.70
N THR A 238 15.15 3.54 4.56
CA THR A 238 15.05 2.11 4.88
C THR A 238 14.78 1.85 6.36
N ASN A 239 15.49 2.55 7.25
CA ASN A 239 15.33 2.42 8.70
C ASN A 239 14.38 3.49 9.20
N PHE A 240 13.17 3.08 9.58
CA PHE A 240 12.13 3.96 10.10
C PHE A 240 12.04 3.85 11.62
N SER A 241 11.94 4.99 12.30
CA SER A 241 11.70 5.08 13.74
C SER A 241 10.41 5.82 14.02
N SER A 242 9.60 5.33 14.97
CA SER A 242 8.42 6.04 15.45
C SER A 242 8.83 7.33 16.15
N ILE A 243 8.27 8.46 15.72
CA ILE A 243 8.49 9.79 16.29
C ILE A 243 7.27 10.33 17.02
N GLY A 244 6.14 9.63 16.94
CA GLY A 244 4.91 10.05 17.60
C GLY A 244 3.77 9.10 17.36
N LYS A 245 2.73 9.24 18.20
CA LYS A 245 1.51 8.47 18.15
C LYS A 245 0.32 9.41 18.19
N VAL A 246 -0.63 9.21 17.28
CA VAL A 246 -1.89 9.97 17.22
C VAL A 246 -3.05 9.00 17.35
N THR A 247 -3.74 9.05 18.48
CA THR A 247 -4.91 8.21 18.75
C THR A 247 -6.04 8.57 17.79
N ALA A 248 -6.70 7.55 17.26
CA ALA A 248 -7.87 7.73 16.41
C ALA A 248 -9.03 8.37 17.21
N GLN A 249 -9.75 9.27 16.56
CA GLN A 249 -10.84 10.05 17.15
C GLN A 249 -12.08 10.08 16.24
N GLN A 250 -12.13 9.24 15.20
CA GLN A 250 -13.16 9.25 14.15
C GLN A 250 -13.23 10.59 13.41
N ALA A 251 -12.08 11.28 13.27
CA ALA A 251 -11.96 12.50 12.50
C ALA A 251 -11.61 12.17 11.05
N LYS A 252 -11.98 13.06 10.12
CA LYS A 252 -11.63 12.91 8.69
C LYS A 252 -10.21 13.37 8.37
N GLN A 253 -9.59 14.10 9.29
CA GLN A 253 -8.27 14.69 9.10
C GLN A 253 -7.50 14.68 10.43
N TYR A 254 -6.20 14.43 10.32
CA TYR A 254 -5.26 14.47 11.42
C TYR A 254 -4.02 15.24 11.03
N GLN A 255 -3.29 15.70 12.05
CA GLN A 255 -2.07 16.47 11.90
C GLN A 255 -1.03 16.04 12.93
N PHE A 256 0.24 16.16 12.55
CA PHE A 256 1.37 15.95 13.45
C PHE A 256 2.49 16.92 13.08
N ALA A 257 3.19 17.45 14.08
CA ALA A 257 4.29 18.39 13.88
C ALA A 257 5.61 17.72 14.27
N ASP A 258 6.57 17.71 13.35
CA ASP A 258 7.91 17.19 13.60
C ASP A 258 8.95 18.31 13.54
N ASP A 259 9.64 18.57 14.66
CA ASP A 259 10.76 19.52 14.71
C ASP A 259 12.00 18.90 14.07
N VAL A 260 12.46 19.54 13.00
CA VAL A 260 13.57 19.07 12.18
C VAL A 260 14.76 20.02 12.17
N VAL A 261 14.90 20.85 13.22
CA VAL A 261 16.03 21.80 13.37
C VAL A 261 17.40 21.15 13.18
N ASN A 262 17.57 19.89 13.59
CA ASN A 262 18.84 19.17 13.53
C ASN A 262 19.08 18.40 12.21
N TYR A 263 18.17 18.48 11.24
CA TYR A 263 18.22 17.70 9.99
C TYR A 263 18.42 18.56 8.74
N ALA A 264 18.90 19.80 8.89
CA ALA A 264 19.15 20.72 7.79
C ALA A 264 19.99 20.07 6.67
N GLY A 265 19.58 20.24 5.41
CA GLY A 265 20.26 19.66 4.25
C GLY A 265 20.05 18.15 4.05
N THR A 266 19.19 17.52 4.85
CA THR A 266 18.91 16.08 4.75
C THR A 266 17.61 15.84 3.99
N ARG A 267 17.56 14.76 3.20
CA ARG A 267 16.29 14.24 2.68
C ARG A 267 15.64 13.39 3.77
N ILE A 268 14.40 13.72 4.12
CA ILE A 268 13.64 12.98 5.13
C ILE A 268 12.49 12.23 4.45
N PHE A 269 12.20 11.04 4.97
CA PHE A 269 11.14 10.16 4.54
C PHE A 269 10.16 9.96 5.69
N TYR A 270 8.86 9.98 5.38
CA TYR A 270 7.80 9.73 6.34
C TYR A 270 6.86 8.64 5.84
N ARG A 271 6.37 7.84 6.77
CA ARG A 271 5.22 6.95 6.58
C ARG A 271 4.38 6.91 7.85
N LEU A 272 3.12 6.51 7.70
CA LEU A 272 2.27 6.14 8.81
C LEU A 272 2.29 4.62 8.95
N LYS A 273 2.34 4.15 10.19
CA LYS A 273 1.91 2.81 10.55
C LYS A 273 0.51 2.92 11.14
N LEU A 274 -0.44 2.24 10.51
CA LEU A 274 -1.85 2.30 10.81
C LEU A 274 -2.15 1.07 11.67
N VAL A 275 -2.45 1.27 12.97
CA VAL A 275 -2.61 0.20 13.95
C VAL A 275 -4.08 0.05 14.35
N ASP A 276 -4.60 -1.16 14.20
CA ASP A 276 -5.97 -1.52 14.58
C ASP A 276 -6.06 -1.88 16.07
N LYS A 277 -7.28 -1.94 16.62
CA LYS A 277 -7.52 -2.26 18.05
C LYS A 277 -7.09 -3.69 18.42
N ASP A 278 -6.97 -4.58 17.44
CA ASP A 278 -6.48 -5.96 17.61
C ASP A 278 -4.94 -6.07 17.55
N GLY A 279 -4.24 -4.96 17.28
CA GLY A 279 -2.79 -4.89 17.18
C GLY A 279 -2.23 -5.21 15.79
N SER A 280 -3.07 -5.58 14.82
CA SER A 280 -2.65 -5.68 13.43
C SER A 280 -2.31 -4.29 12.86
N PHE A 281 -1.46 -4.25 11.83
CA PHE A 281 -1.06 -2.99 11.24
C PHE A 281 -0.76 -3.07 9.74
N SER A 282 -0.84 -1.92 9.09
CA SER A 282 -0.41 -1.69 7.71
C SER A 282 0.41 -0.38 7.62
N TYR A 283 1.07 -0.16 6.49
CA TYR A 283 1.85 1.06 6.24
C TYR A 283 1.23 1.91 5.13
N SER A 284 1.33 3.23 5.26
CA SER A 284 1.05 4.15 4.17
C SER A 284 2.11 4.06 3.07
N LYS A 285 1.82 4.69 1.92
CA LYS A 285 2.90 5.09 1.00
C LYS A 285 3.88 6.02 1.73
N VAL A 286 5.16 5.89 1.38
CA VAL A 286 6.21 6.78 1.86
C VAL A 286 6.16 8.07 1.04
N PHE A 287 6.19 9.22 1.70
CA PHE A 287 6.49 10.48 1.03
C PHE A 287 7.80 11.06 1.57
N THR A 288 8.44 11.92 0.78
CA THR A 288 9.75 12.47 1.10
C THR A 288 9.83 13.96 0.77
N LEU A 289 10.66 14.67 1.52
CA LEU A 289 11.01 16.06 1.27
C LEU A 289 12.48 16.31 1.59
N HIS A 290 13.06 17.31 0.94
CA HIS A 290 14.43 17.73 1.19
C HIS A 290 14.45 19.01 2.02
N LEU A 291 15.15 18.99 3.15
CA LEU A 291 15.26 20.15 4.00
C LEU A 291 16.34 21.11 3.48
N PRO A 292 16.02 22.41 3.33
CA PRO A 292 17.02 23.38 2.94
C PRO A 292 18.10 23.49 4.02
N ARG A 293 19.37 23.65 3.61
CA ARG A 293 20.42 24.10 4.52
C ARG A 293 20.19 25.57 4.81
N LYS A 294 19.81 25.91 6.03
CA LYS A 294 19.85 27.29 6.55
C LYS A 294 21.02 27.39 7.51
N GLY A 295 21.95 28.31 7.23
CA GLY A 295 23.04 28.62 8.14
C GLY A 295 23.20 30.13 8.23
N THR A 296 23.46 30.62 9.44
CA THR A 296 23.82 32.03 9.65
C THR A 296 25.27 32.20 9.23
N LEU A 297 25.51 33.03 8.21
CA LEU A 297 26.86 33.43 7.80
C LEU A 297 27.41 34.43 8.81
N LEU A 298 28.44 34.02 9.54
CA LEU A 298 29.24 34.87 10.41
C LEU A 298 30.51 35.24 9.66
N LEU A 299 30.85 36.54 9.68
CA LEU A 299 32.02 37.11 9.03
C LEU A 299 32.90 37.75 10.10
N THR A 300 34.15 37.30 10.21
CA THR A 300 35.10 37.85 11.19
C THR A 300 36.49 38.05 10.58
N PRO A 301 37.15 39.21 10.81
CA PRO A 301 36.57 40.45 11.32
C PRO A 301 35.67 41.12 10.26
N ASN A 302 34.77 42.01 10.69
CA ASN A 302 34.10 42.98 9.83
C ASN A 302 34.12 44.34 10.55
N PRO A 303 34.89 45.34 10.09
CA PRO A 303 35.63 45.40 8.82
C PRO A 303 36.84 44.45 8.71
N ALA A 304 37.18 44.01 7.49
CA ALA A 304 38.31 43.13 7.19
C ALA A 304 39.35 43.83 6.29
N HIS A 305 40.62 43.41 6.39
CA HIS A 305 41.74 43.98 5.63
C HIS A 305 42.34 42.99 4.61
N GLN A 306 43.08 41.97 5.07
CA GLN A 306 43.73 41.00 4.18
C GLN A 306 42.86 39.78 3.87
N GLN A 307 42.11 39.33 4.86
CA GLN A 307 41.27 38.14 4.79
C GLN A 307 40.03 38.33 5.66
N VAL A 308 38.96 37.62 5.31
CA VAL A 308 37.76 37.46 6.14
C VAL A 308 37.53 35.98 6.38
N ALA A 309 37.35 35.59 7.64
CA ALA A 309 36.92 34.27 8.02
C ALA A 309 35.41 34.17 7.86
N ILE A 310 34.95 33.12 7.18
CA ILE A 310 33.54 32.78 7.09
C ILE A 310 33.26 31.58 7.97
N GLN A 311 32.21 31.65 8.77
CA GLN A 311 31.66 30.53 9.50
C GLN A 311 30.17 30.45 9.18
N ILE A 312 29.68 29.26 8.85
CA ILE A 312 28.24 29.03 8.64
C ILE A 312 27.75 28.18 9.80
N ALA A 313 26.90 28.76 10.65
CA ALA A 313 26.34 28.07 11.79
C ALA A 313 25.72 26.72 11.36
N GLY A 314 26.12 25.63 12.01
CA GLY A 314 25.66 24.27 11.71
C GLY A 314 26.43 23.54 10.60
N ILE A 315 27.41 24.16 9.95
CA ILE A 315 28.22 23.52 8.90
C ILE A 315 29.67 23.42 9.33
N THR A 316 30.10 22.21 9.66
CA THR A 316 31.50 21.91 10.02
C THR A 316 32.35 21.54 8.81
N GLN A 317 31.75 20.94 7.78
CA GLN A 317 32.41 20.57 6.54
C GLN A 317 31.46 20.61 5.33
N ALA A 318 31.85 21.34 4.27
CA ALA A 318 31.10 21.40 3.00
C ALA A 318 31.98 21.94 1.87
N GLN A 319 31.65 21.60 0.62
CA GLN A 319 32.14 22.39 -0.52
C GLN A 319 31.26 23.62 -0.66
N ALA A 320 31.87 24.76 -1.00
CA ALA A 320 31.16 26.02 -1.13
C ALA A 320 31.72 26.85 -2.29
N THR A 321 30.86 27.64 -2.91
CA THR A 321 31.25 28.72 -3.82
C THR A 321 30.95 30.06 -3.16
N ILE A 322 31.97 30.90 -3.03
CA ILE A 322 31.88 32.23 -2.43
C ILE A 322 31.82 33.26 -3.54
N TYR A 323 30.88 34.19 -3.42
CA TYR A 323 30.75 35.35 -4.30
C TYR A 323 30.87 36.62 -3.47
N LEU A 324 31.63 37.60 -3.95
CA LEU A 324 31.58 38.98 -3.45
C LEU A 324 31.06 39.90 -4.55
N PHE A 325 30.17 40.80 -4.16
CA PHE A 325 29.59 41.83 -5.02
C PHE A 325 29.92 43.21 -4.45
N ASP A 326 30.24 44.17 -5.31
CA ASP A 326 30.34 45.57 -4.91
C ASP A 326 28.94 46.19 -4.67
N VAL A 327 28.88 47.44 -4.21
CA VAL A 327 27.61 48.16 -3.97
C VAL A 327 26.75 48.34 -5.22
N ALA A 328 27.31 48.17 -6.43
CA ALA A 328 26.58 48.21 -7.69
C ALA A 328 26.09 46.81 -8.13
N GLY A 329 26.29 45.78 -7.31
CA GLY A 329 25.91 44.39 -7.61
C GLY A 329 26.84 43.68 -8.59
N ARG A 330 28.01 44.26 -8.93
CA ARG A 330 28.98 43.63 -9.82
C ARG A 330 29.79 42.60 -9.04
N LYS A 331 29.88 41.38 -9.58
CA LYS A 331 30.69 40.31 -8.99
C LYS A 331 32.18 40.64 -9.10
N VAL A 332 32.83 40.83 -7.96
CA VAL A 332 34.27 41.15 -7.85
C VAL A 332 35.12 39.96 -7.46
N LEU A 333 34.52 38.92 -6.86
CA LEU A 333 35.20 37.67 -6.52
C LEU A 333 34.27 36.48 -6.71
N GLN A 334 34.83 35.37 -7.21
CA GLN A 334 34.23 34.04 -7.18
C GLN A 334 35.31 33.04 -6.78
N GLN A 335 35.08 32.28 -5.72
CA GLN A 335 36.04 31.30 -5.23
C GLN A 335 35.34 30.01 -4.80
N ASN A 336 35.75 28.89 -5.37
CA ASN A 336 35.39 27.57 -4.86
C ASN A 336 36.31 27.25 -3.68
N THR A 337 35.74 26.82 -2.56
CA THR A 337 36.47 26.50 -1.33
C THR A 337 35.82 25.34 -0.59
N ALA A 338 36.60 24.69 0.27
CA ALA A 338 36.08 23.75 1.24
C ALA A 338 35.99 24.45 2.62
N ILE A 339 34.83 24.37 3.25
CA ILE A 339 34.68 24.65 4.68
C ILE A 339 35.22 23.42 5.40
N GLN A 340 36.20 23.61 6.28
CA GLN A 340 36.77 22.56 7.14
C GLN A 340 36.81 23.09 8.57
N ASN A 341 36.48 22.26 9.57
CA ASN A 341 36.45 22.66 10.98
C ASN A 341 35.60 23.92 11.24
N ALA A 342 34.45 24.04 10.56
CA ALA A 342 33.47 25.11 10.66
C ALA A 342 33.88 26.52 10.16
N THR A 343 35.13 26.72 9.71
CA THR A 343 35.62 28.04 9.28
C THR A 343 36.45 27.92 8.00
N THR A 344 36.38 28.92 7.13
CA THR A 344 37.35 29.05 6.01
C THR A 344 37.71 30.50 5.78
N ASN A 345 38.95 30.77 5.38
CA ASN A 345 39.47 32.12 5.19
C ASN A 345 39.44 32.49 3.72
N ILE A 346 38.85 33.65 3.42
CA ILE A 346 38.78 34.20 2.07
C ILE A 346 39.75 35.37 1.98
N GLN A 347 40.70 35.29 1.05
CA GLN A 347 41.69 36.34 0.83
C GLN A 347 41.04 37.49 0.05
N ILE A 348 41.05 38.69 0.64
CA ILE A 348 40.40 39.88 0.09
C ILE A 348 41.35 41.08 -0.05
N GLY A 349 42.63 40.93 0.33
CA GLY A 349 43.60 42.04 0.32
C GLY A 349 43.90 42.65 -1.06
N HIS A 350 43.43 42.02 -2.14
CA HIS A 350 43.52 42.54 -3.50
C HIS A 350 42.33 43.42 -3.90
N LEU A 351 41.29 43.51 -3.07
CA LEU A 351 40.11 44.33 -3.31
C LEU A 351 40.34 45.77 -2.85
N GLN A 352 39.69 46.72 -3.51
CA GLN A 352 39.71 48.13 -3.12
C GLN A 352 38.91 48.34 -1.83
N ASN A 353 39.23 49.39 -1.07
CA ASN A 353 38.44 49.74 0.12
C ASN A 353 36.99 50.06 -0.26
N GLY A 354 36.02 49.45 0.44
CA GLY A 354 34.60 49.67 0.16
C GLY A 354 33.69 48.68 0.88
N THR A 355 32.39 48.81 0.62
CA THR A 355 31.36 47.89 1.12
C THR A 355 31.10 46.80 0.09
N TYR A 356 31.06 45.55 0.54
CA TYR A 356 30.80 44.39 -0.31
C TYR A 356 29.69 43.53 0.28
N GLN A 357 28.90 42.90 -0.59
CA GLN A 357 27.95 41.86 -0.20
C GLN A 357 28.58 40.50 -0.48
N MET A 358 28.62 39.62 0.53
CA MET A 358 29.06 38.24 0.37
C MET A 358 27.86 37.31 0.26
N GLN A 359 27.91 36.40 -0.72
CA GLN A 359 26.98 35.29 -0.87
C GLN A 359 27.76 33.98 -0.85
N VAL A 360 27.22 32.98 -0.14
CA VAL A 360 27.80 31.64 -0.06
C VAL A 360 26.81 30.62 -0.58
N GLN A 361 27.23 29.82 -1.56
CA GLN A 361 26.46 28.71 -2.13
C GLN A 361 27.11 27.40 -1.71
N LEU A 362 26.32 26.48 -1.17
CA LEU A 362 26.76 25.18 -0.62
C LEU A 362 26.44 24.01 -1.55
#